data_AF-J2UA20-F1
#
_entry.id   AF-J2UA20-F1
#
_cell.length_a   1.000
_cell.length_b   1.000
_cell.length_c   1.000
_cell.angle_alpha   90.00
_cell.angle_beta   90.00
_cell.angle_gamma   90.00
#
_symmetry.space_group_name_H-M   'P 1'
#
loop_
_entity.id
_entity.type
_entity.pdbx_description
1 polymer ?
#
loop_
_entity_poly.entity_id
_entity_poly.type
_entity_poly.pdbx_seq_one_letter_code
_entity_poly.pdbx_strand_id
1 'polypeptide(L)'
;MPTPLSFDPISGGKSIRVGTPYQFWQGNLPDEAGTVIEFIINERIFSTTVGEDGNWSFQPPLFFKEGSHNVTMRGFDLADNHGEPHQFSLEVDLSAPFKPAITSAIDDVGKVTGGIGNGQITDDTTPTLKGYAQPGSIVQLYDFEQWVGSTVALQNGEWTIKAQLGNGEHQLKVTATDEFDRVSESSDRYVLQVDDSPGIPATISYAMDDVGTVQGKLNSGASTDDFAPVIVGRAEPNSIVYLYAQNSHGGIGYKGSVLADANGDWSIQSRSMISGDGLYTFHATYVNSIADYRPDFALNMKALKDIEPTIEFAHDDAGAMTGAVYHRGTTDDKTPTLEGKGAPGSVVEIEYKLSNGSWQSAGSATVDQQGNWQVKSAELSNYGEWAFRARGVTAGQTSDWSDNFELIMIPGAPLAPSINFANDDVGLVQDPVFHNGTTDDNTPTLQGTGTPGQIIEIEFGLQGESLRSSGTARVGEDGKWSFTSPQLDQPGIWEYQARASTGEMKSNWSDKFHINLVEEAQISSVEPEENSNLTLQQLLVEDGEGLFIDSSQLELQDTTAVALQLEDILPQGTEASDWMQETATANTAAQYHVYSHDNSELLLQDGAGSYAA
;
A
#
# COMPACT_ATOMS: atom_id res chain seq x y z
N MET A 1 -90.72 -8.38 -22.58
CA MET A 1 -91.13 -7.12 -23.24
C MET A 1 -90.31 -6.02 -22.61
N PRO A 2 -89.63 -5.15 -23.39
CA PRO A 2 -88.93 -4.01 -22.81
C PRO A 2 -89.95 -3.14 -22.09
N THR A 3 -89.61 -2.65 -20.90
CA THR A 3 -90.40 -1.67 -20.15
C THR A 3 -90.59 -0.44 -21.06
N PRO A 4 -91.82 0.01 -21.36
CA PRO A 4 -92.01 1.20 -22.18
C PRO A 4 -91.43 2.40 -21.43
N LEU A 5 -90.39 3.01 -21.98
CA LEU A 5 -89.93 4.33 -21.55
C LEU A 5 -91.05 5.32 -21.86
N SER A 6 -91.68 5.87 -20.82
CA SER A 6 -92.70 6.91 -20.92
C SER A 6 -92.03 8.23 -21.28
N PHE A 7 -92.30 8.76 -22.46
CA PHE A 7 -91.79 10.07 -22.89
C PHE A 7 -92.94 11.09 -23.04
N ASP A 8 -92.80 12.25 -22.40
CA ASP A 8 -93.67 13.43 -22.53
C ASP A 8 -93.02 14.48 -23.46
N PRO A 9 -93.50 14.67 -24.70
CA PRO A 9 -92.95 15.62 -25.66
C PRO A 9 -93.28 17.10 -25.39
N ILE A 10 -94.10 17.42 -24.38
CA ILE A 10 -94.66 18.76 -24.21
C ILE A 10 -93.63 19.75 -23.61
N SER A 11 -92.53 19.27 -23.01
CA SER A 11 -91.45 20.14 -22.53
C SER A 11 -90.47 20.50 -23.67
N GLY A 12 -90.78 21.57 -24.41
CA GLY A 12 -89.97 22.02 -25.55
C GLY A 12 -88.50 22.35 -25.24
N GLY A 13 -87.63 22.18 -26.26
CA GLY A 13 -86.29 22.79 -26.32
C GLY A 13 -85.08 21.92 -25.97
N LYS A 14 -85.22 20.60 -25.79
CA LYS A 14 -84.09 19.71 -25.44
C LYS A 14 -83.76 18.74 -26.57
N SER A 15 -82.46 18.54 -26.81
CA SER A 15 -81.93 17.32 -27.46
C SER A 15 -82.07 16.17 -26.47
N ILE A 16 -82.63 15.05 -26.90
CA ILE A 16 -82.92 13.89 -26.04
C ILE A 16 -82.12 12.71 -26.57
N ARG A 17 -81.31 12.09 -25.72
CA ARG A 17 -80.54 10.89 -26.07
C ARG A 17 -81.30 9.62 -25.68
N VAL A 18 -81.36 8.64 -26.57
CA VAL A 18 -82.03 7.35 -26.32
C VAL A 18 -81.18 6.17 -26.80
N GLY A 19 -81.18 5.09 -26.01
CA GLY A 19 -80.41 3.87 -26.26
C GLY A 19 -81.12 2.81 -27.12
N THR A 20 -82.32 3.12 -27.64
CA THR A 20 -83.19 2.12 -28.29
C THR A 20 -83.80 2.64 -29.59
N PRO A 21 -83.95 1.79 -30.62
CA PRO A 21 -84.54 2.21 -31.90
C PRO A 21 -86.08 2.27 -31.84
N TYR A 22 -86.68 1.73 -30.78
CA TYR A 22 -88.13 1.70 -30.56
C TYR A 22 -88.50 2.76 -29.55
N GLN A 23 -89.38 3.66 -29.97
CA GLN A 23 -89.85 4.73 -29.10
C GLN A 23 -91.33 4.55 -28.79
N PHE A 24 -91.71 4.93 -27.58
CA PHE A 24 -93.09 4.96 -27.14
C PHE A 24 -93.33 6.31 -26.46
N TRP A 25 -94.24 7.09 -27.01
CA TRP A 25 -94.54 8.44 -26.55
C TRP A 25 -95.93 8.48 -25.97
N GLN A 26 -96.12 9.22 -24.88
CA GLN A 26 -97.42 9.38 -24.25
C GLN A 26 -97.52 10.75 -23.60
N GLY A 27 -98.74 11.26 -23.45
CA GLY A 27 -98.96 12.54 -22.81
C GLY A 27 -100.42 12.77 -22.46
N ASN A 28 -100.69 13.95 -21.92
CA ASN A 28 -102.01 14.34 -21.47
C ASN A 28 -102.31 15.77 -21.94
N LEU A 29 -103.46 15.94 -22.60
CA LEU A 29 -104.02 17.21 -23.06
C LEU A 29 -105.46 17.31 -22.52
N PRO A 30 -105.64 17.81 -21.27
CA PRO A 30 -106.95 17.97 -20.67
C PRO A 30 -107.84 18.88 -21.53
N ASP A 31 -109.12 18.54 -21.67
CA ASP A 31 -110.12 19.30 -22.43
C ASP A 31 -109.91 19.36 -23.95
N GLU A 32 -108.96 18.59 -24.50
CA GLU A 32 -108.68 18.47 -25.94
C GLU A 32 -109.05 17.07 -26.50
N ALA A 33 -110.07 16.43 -25.93
CA ALA A 33 -110.55 15.12 -26.39
C ALA A 33 -110.93 15.16 -27.89
N GLY A 34 -110.46 14.18 -28.65
CA GLY A 34 -110.69 14.11 -30.10
C GLY A 34 -109.72 14.92 -30.96
N THR A 35 -108.82 15.72 -30.36
CA THR A 35 -107.71 16.36 -31.08
C THR A 35 -106.82 15.31 -31.73
N VAL A 36 -106.43 15.55 -32.97
CA VAL A 36 -105.45 14.71 -33.68
C VAL A 36 -104.07 15.31 -33.46
N ILE A 37 -103.14 14.49 -32.97
CA ILE A 37 -101.73 14.86 -32.85
C ILE A 37 -101.01 14.32 -34.08
N GLU A 38 -100.40 15.22 -34.84
CA GLU A 38 -99.55 14.91 -35.96
C GLU A 38 -98.08 14.86 -35.51
N PHE A 39 -97.36 13.82 -35.94
CA PHE A 39 -95.92 13.69 -35.83
C PHE A 39 -95.30 13.69 -37.21
N ILE A 40 -94.38 14.62 -37.47
CA ILE A 40 -93.53 14.64 -38.65
C ILE A 40 -92.15 14.12 -38.21
N ILE A 41 -91.80 12.92 -38.67
CA ILE A 41 -90.54 12.25 -38.33
C ILE A 41 -89.82 11.96 -39.65
N ASN A 42 -88.65 12.57 -39.86
CA ASN A 42 -87.89 12.43 -41.11
C ASN A 42 -88.78 12.62 -42.36
N GLU A 43 -89.55 13.71 -42.40
CA GLU A 43 -90.48 14.08 -43.48
C GLU A 43 -91.69 13.15 -43.68
N ARG A 44 -91.85 12.11 -42.84
CA ARG A 44 -93.03 11.23 -42.86
C ARG A 44 -94.02 11.67 -41.79
N ILE A 45 -95.29 11.73 -42.18
CA ILE A 45 -96.39 12.13 -41.32
C ILE A 45 -97.03 10.89 -40.69
N PHE A 46 -97.21 10.94 -39.39
CA PHE A 46 -97.95 9.98 -38.58
C PHE A 46 -98.93 10.72 -37.69
N SER A 47 -99.95 10.04 -37.19
CA SER A 47 -100.87 10.66 -36.24
C SER A 47 -101.36 9.69 -35.17
N THR A 48 -101.80 10.27 -34.06
CA THR A 48 -102.60 9.62 -33.01
C THR A 48 -103.72 10.56 -32.60
N THR A 49 -104.66 10.10 -31.78
CA THR A 49 -105.79 10.91 -31.30
C THR A 49 -105.79 10.96 -29.78
N VAL A 50 -106.16 12.11 -29.23
CA VAL A 50 -106.37 12.30 -27.79
C VAL A 50 -107.67 11.61 -27.37
N GLY A 51 -107.58 10.71 -26.39
CA GLY A 51 -108.72 9.99 -25.84
C GLY A 51 -109.68 10.88 -25.06
N GLU A 52 -110.86 10.35 -24.71
CA GLU A 52 -111.87 11.09 -23.93
C GLU A 52 -111.40 11.49 -22.52
N ASP A 53 -110.39 10.80 -21.99
CA ASP A 53 -109.73 11.08 -20.72
C ASP A 53 -108.58 12.09 -20.83
N GLY A 54 -108.38 12.67 -22.03
CA GLY A 54 -107.28 13.59 -22.33
C GLY A 54 -105.93 12.90 -22.54
N ASN A 55 -105.83 11.57 -22.40
CA ASN A 55 -104.57 10.86 -22.59
C ASN A 55 -104.35 10.50 -24.06
N TRP A 56 -103.09 10.48 -24.48
CA TRP A 56 -102.70 9.98 -25.79
C TRP A 56 -101.45 9.11 -25.67
N SER A 57 -101.33 8.16 -26.60
CA SER A 57 -100.11 7.37 -26.78
C SER A 57 -99.80 7.22 -28.26
N PHE A 58 -98.52 7.11 -28.58
CA PHE A 58 -98.04 6.96 -29.93
C PHE A 58 -96.78 6.10 -29.96
N GLN A 59 -96.84 5.03 -30.75
CA GLN A 59 -95.67 4.25 -31.12
C GLN A 59 -95.38 4.52 -32.60
N PRO A 60 -94.29 5.23 -32.93
CA PRO A 60 -93.88 5.40 -34.31
C PRO A 60 -93.74 4.03 -35.00
N PRO A 61 -94.38 3.81 -36.17
CA PRO A 61 -94.28 2.55 -36.91
C PRO A 61 -92.98 2.50 -37.73
N LEU A 62 -91.88 2.93 -37.14
CA LEU A 62 -90.55 2.99 -37.74
C LEU A 62 -89.48 2.70 -36.68
N PHE A 63 -88.31 2.29 -37.16
CA PHE A 63 -87.12 2.13 -36.35
C PHE A 63 -86.24 3.35 -36.55
N PHE A 64 -85.90 4.03 -35.47
CA PHE A 64 -84.91 5.09 -35.54
C PHE A 64 -83.53 4.47 -35.76
N LYS A 65 -82.72 5.08 -36.62
CA LYS A 65 -81.35 4.66 -36.88
C LYS A 65 -80.43 5.44 -35.94
N GLU A 66 -79.16 5.04 -35.90
CA GLU A 66 -78.13 5.84 -35.23
C GLU A 66 -78.14 7.30 -35.71
N GLY A 67 -78.04 8.23 -34.76
CA GLY A 67 -77.87 9.65 -35.00
C GLY A 67 -79.10 10.51 -34.73
N SER A 68 -79.02 11.74 -35.22
CA SER A 68 -79.98 12.80 -34.95
C SER A 68 -81.24 12.68 -35.80
N HIS A 69 -82.40 12.76 -35.16
CA HIS A 69 -83.71 12.70 -35.78
C HIS A 69 -84.56 13.88 -35.33
N ASN A 70 -84.91 14.75 -36.28
CA ASN A 70 -85.83 15.85 -36.04
C ASN A 70 -87.27 15.33 -35.98
N VAL A 71 -87.93 15.60 -34.87
CA VAL A 71 -89.35 15.29 -34.67
C VAL A 71 -90.10 16.60 -34.52
N THR A 72 -91.12 16.79 -35.36
CA THR A 72 -92.11 17.86 -35.18
C THR A 72 -93.42 17.25 -34.72
N MET A 73 -94.05 17.87 -33.74
CA MET A 73 -95.35 17.50 -33.21
C MET A 73 -96.29 18.70 -33.30
N ARG A 74 -97.51 18.51 -33.79
CA ARG A 74 -98.55 19.55 -33.77
C ARG A 74 -99.95 18.95 -33.60
N GLY A 75 -100.77 19.56 -32.76
CA GLY A 75 -102.19 19.21 -32.63
C GLY A 75 -103.04 19.93 -33.68
N PHE A 76 -104.15 19.32 -34.09
CA PHE A 76 -105.21 20.00 -34.84
C PHE A 76 -106.59 19.48 -34.46
N ASP A 77 -107.59 20.37 -34.53
CA ASP A 77 -108.98 20.06 -34.21
C ASP A 77 -109.72 19.40 -35.39
N LEU A 78 -110.96 18.95 -35.17
CA LEU A 78 -111.81 18.35 -36.22
C LEU A 78 -112.17 19.33 -37.36
N ALA A 79 -111.94 20.63 -37.17
CA ALA A 79 -112.15 21.67 -38.17
C ALA A 79 -110.87 22.03 -38.93
N ASP A 80 -109.79 21.27 -38.74
CA ASP A 80 -108.47 21.45 -39.37
C ASP A 80 -107.72 22.73 -38.93
N ASN A 81 -108.04 23.26 -37.74
CA ASN A 81 -107.26 24.34 -37.15
C ASN A 81 -106.00 23.74 -36.50
N HIS A 82 -104.83 24.04 -37.05
CA HIS A 82 -103.55 23.59 -36.53
C HIS A 82 -103.03 24.50 -35.40
N GLY A 83 -102.58 23.90 -34.30
CA GLY A 83 -101.81 24.56 -33.24
C GLY A 83 -100.34 24.76 -33.63
N GLU A 84 -99.61 25.47 -32.77
CA GLU A 84 -98.18 25.74 -32.97
C GLU A 84 -97.33 24.44 -32.95
N PRO A 85 -96.41 24.24 -33.92
CA PRO A 85 -95.57 23.06 -33.96
C PRO A 85 -94.49 23.10 -32.88
N HIS A 86 -94.32 21.98 -32.19
CA HIS A 86 -93.24 21.73 -31.23
C HIS A 86 -92.17 20.87 -31.90
N GLN A 87 -90.91 21.32 -31.86
CA GLN A 87 -89.78 20.61 -32.44
C GLN A 87 -88.80 20.15 -31.36
N PHE A 88 -88.30 18.92 -31.50
CA PHE A 88 -87.19 18.39 -30.70
C PHE A 88 -86.28 17.51 -31.55
N SER A 89 -85.03 17.37 -31.10
CA SER A 89 -84.08 16.42 -31.68
C SER A 89 -84.01 15.17 -30.81
N LEU A 90 -84.20 14.01 -31.43
CA LEU A 90 -83.93 12.72 -30.84
C LEU A 90 -82.56 12.23 -31.32
N GLU A 91 -81.59 12.18 -30.43
CA GLU A 91 -80.26 11.61 -30.67
C GLU A 91 -80.30 10.13 -30.29
N VAL A 92 -80.37 9.27 -31.30
CA VAL A 92 -80.43 7.83 -31.10
C VAL A 92 -79.02 7.27 -31.10
N ASP A 93 -78.62 6.70 -29.98
CA ASP A 93 -77.34 6.02 -29.81
C ASP A 93 -77.63 4.53 -29.63
N LEU A 94 -77.18 3.70 -30.55
CA LEU A 94 -77.34 2.24 -30.57
C LEU A 94 -76.00 1.52 -30.42
N SER A 95 -74.90 2.27 -30.34
CA SER A 95 -73.55 1.75 -30.35
C SER A 95 -72.98 1.57 -28.95
N ALA A 96 -72.28 0.47 -28.71
CA ALA A 96 -71.45 0.36 -27.52
C ALA A 96 -70.25 1.31 -27.63
N PRO A 97 -69.60 1.67 -26.50
CA PRO A 97 -68.37 2.44 -26.54
C PRO A 97 -67.29 1.81 -27.41
N PHE A 98 -66.47 2.66 -28.04
CA PHE A 98 -65.28 2.19 -28.73
C PHE A 98 -64.31 1.50 -27.76
N LYS A 99 -63.48 0.58 -28.27
CA LYS A 99 -62.48 -0.15 -27.49
C LYS A 99 -61.57 0.83 -26.73
N PRO A 100 -61.57 0.81 -25.37
CA PRO A 100 -60.69 1.66 -24.58
C PRO A 100 -59.23 1.19 -24.67
N ALA A 101 -58.30 2.03 -24.23
CA ALA A 101 -56.87 1.73 -24.23
C ALA A 101 -56.18 2.20 -22.95
N ILE A 102 -55.23 1.41 -22.46
CA ILE A 102 -54.25 1.82 -21.43
C ILE A 102 -53.04 2.38 -22.20
N THR A 103 -52.69 3.64 -21.96
CA THR A 103 -51.59 4.33 -22.67
C THR A 103 -50.31 4.43 -21.85
N SER A 104 -50.40 4.45 -20.52
CA SER A 104 -49.23 4.43 -19.65
C SER A 104 -49.54 3.91 -18.25
N ALA A 105 -48.51 3.38 -17.60
CA ALA A 105 -48.45 3.11 -16.18
C ALA A 105 -47.33 3.97 -15.57
N ILE A 106 -47.49 4.41 -14.33
CA ILE A 106 -46.51 5.26 -13.64
C ILE A 106 -46.24 4.66 -12.26
N ASP A 107 -44.95 4.51 -11.97
CA ASP A 107 -44.36 4.17 -10.68
C ASP A 107 -44.07 5.46 -9.89
N ASP A 108 -44.63 5.57 -8.68
CA ASP A 108 -44.32 6.65 -7.72
C ASP A 108 -43.64 6.20 -6.41
N VAL A 109 -43.10 4.98 -6.37
CA VAL A 109 -42.49 4.34 -5.20
C VAL A 109 -40.99 4.07 -5.43
N GLY A 110 -40.23 3.91 -4.34
CA GLY A 110 -38.84 3.48 -4.44
C GLY A 110 -37.86 4.51 -5.00
N LYS A 111 -36.72 4.01 -5.49
CA LYS A 111 -35.64 4.84 -6.05
C LYS A 111 -35.78 5.04 -7.56
N VAL A 112 -36.50 4.15 -8.24
CA VAL A 112 -36.69 4.17 -9.70
C VAL A 112 -38.15 4.51 -9.98
N THR A 113 -38.46 5.81 -10.02
CA THR A 113 -39.81 6.29 -10.32
C THR A 113 -39.93 6.70 -11.79
N GLY A 114 -41.16 6.73 -12.31
CA GLY A 114 -41.46 7.22 -13.65
C GLY A 114 -42.40 6.34 -14.46
N GLY A 115 -42.35 6.47 -15.80
CA GLY A 115 -43.21 5.70 -16.69
C GLY A 115 -42.77 4.23 -16.78
N ILE A 116 -43.70 3.32 -16.51
CA ILE A 116 -43.52 1.88 -16.68
C ILE A 116 -44.04 1.55 -18.07
N GLY A 117 -43.25 0.85 -18.88
CA GLY A 117 -43.65 0.31 -20.18
C GLY A 117 -44.29 -1.08 -20.06
N ASN A 118 -44.95 -1.53 -21.13
CA ASN A 118 -45.57 -2.85 -21.17
C ASN A 118 -44.50 -3.96 -21.02
N GLY A 119 -44.69 -4.85 -20.05
CA GLY A 119 -43.78 -5.94 -19.70
C GLY A 119 -42.65 -5.57 -18.75
N GLN A 120 -42.59 -4.33 -18.26
CA GLN A 120 -41.55 -3.89 -17.33
C GLN A 120 -41.87 -4.23 -15.86
N ILE A 121 -40.84 -4.12 -15.03
CA ILE A 121 -40.88 -4.38 -13.59
C ILE A 121 -41.04 -3.04 -12.84
N THR A 122 -41.74 -3.06 -11.70
CA THR A 122 -41.93 -1.92 -10.78
C THR A 122 -41.94 -2.41 -9.34
N ASP A 123 -41.47 -1.59 -8.39
CA ASP A 123 -41.60 -1.82 -6.95
C ASP A 123 -42.85 -1.12 -6.35
N ASP A 124 -43.62 -0.40 -7.18
CA ASP A 124 -44.90 0.20 -6.79
C ASP A 124 -46.04 -0.84 -6.86
N THR A 125 -46.63 -1.14 -5.70
CA THR A 125 -47.84 -2.00 -5.61
C THR A 125 -49.14 -1.25 -5.92
N THR A 126 -49.05 0.05 -6.23
CA THR A 126 -50.17 0.95 -6.53
C THR A 126 -49.99 1.81 -7.80
N PRO A 127 -49.54 1.23 -8.94
CA PRO A 127 -49.18 2.03 -10.11
C PRO A 127 -50.36 2.83 -10.64
N THR A 128 -50.07 4.02 -11.15
CA THR A 128 -51.09 4.90 -11.74
C THR A 128 -51.23 4.62 -13.24
N LEU A 129 -52.35 4.00 -13.62
CA LEU A 129 -52.70 3.72 -15.01
C LEU A 129 -53.45 4.89 -15.64
N LYS A 130 -53.11 5.22 -16.87
CA LYS A 130 -53.77 6.24 -17.70
C LYS A 130 -54.18 5.66 -19.04
N GLY A 131 -55.21 6.26 -19.64
CA GLY A 131 -55.71 5.80 -20.92
C GLY A 131 -56.81 6.65 -21.51
N TYR A 132 -57.44 6.13 -22.56
CA TYR A 132 -58.59 6.74 -23.24
C TYR A 132 -59.78 5.78 -23.30
N ALA A 133 -60.99 6.33 -23.24
CA ALA A 133 -62.27 5.65 -23.44
C ALA A 133 -63.31 6.66 -23.95
N GLN A 134 -64.53 6.21 -24.27
CA GLN A 134 -65.60 7.12 -24.70
C GLN A 134 -65.89 8.14 -23.58
N PRO A 135 -65.95 9.45 -23.90
CA PRO A 135 -66.29 10.48 -22.91
C PRO A 135 -67.55 10.15 -22.09
N GLY A 136 -67.45 10.28 -20.77
CA GLY A 136 -68.56 10.00 -19.85
C GLY A 136 -68.86 8.52 -19.59
N SER A 137 -68.20 7.59 -20.27
CA SER A 137 -68.34 6.15 -20.00
C SER A 137 -67.64 5.73 -18.70
N ILE A 138 -68.11 4.65 -18.07
CA ILE A 138 -67.48 4.03 -16.91
C ILE A 138 -66.40 3.08 -17.39
N VAL A 139 -65.14 3.37 -17.06
CA VAL A 139 -63.99 2.51 -17.34
C VAL A 139 -63.80 1.55 -16.19
N GLN A 140 -63.78 0.24 -16.47
CA GLN A 140 -63.56 -0.82 -15.50
C GLN A 140 -62.23 -1.50 -15.77
N LEU A 141 -61.36 -1.59 -14.75
CA LEU A 141 -60.06 -2.22 -14.81
C LEU A 141 -60.11 -3.64 -14.26
N TYR A 142 -59.49 -4.55 -14.99
CA TYR A 142 -59.33 -5.95 -14.62
C TYR A 142 -57.86 -6.33 -14.65
N ASP A 143 -57.45 -7.14 -13.69
CA ASP A 143 -56.18 -7.88 -13.72
C ASP A 143 -56.51 -9.35 -14.00
N PHE A 144 -55.97 -9.87 -15.10
CA PHE A 144 -56.49 -11.07 -15.76
C PHE A 144 -58.00 -10.96 -16.03
N GLU A 145 -58.81 -11.62 -15.22
CA GLU A 145 -60.29 -11.57 -15.28
C GLU A 145 -60.90 -11.03 -13.97
N GLN A 146 -60.07 -10.68 -12.98
CA GLN A 146 -60.52 -10.17 -11.70
C GLN A 146 -60.68 -8.65 -11.74
N TRP A 147 -61.81 -8.14 -11.25
CA TRP A 147 -62.05 -6.71 -11.15
C TRP A 147 -61.10 -6.06 -10.12
N VAL A 148 -60.47 -4.95 -10.52
CA VAL A 148 -59.52 -4.17 -9.69
C VAL A 148 -60.14 -2.85 -9.26
N GLY A 149 -60.82 -2.16 -10.17
CA GLY A 149 -61.34 -0.82 -9.92
C GLY A 149 -62.10 -0.23 -11.10
N SER A 150 -62.60 0.99 -10.93
CA SER A 150 -63.26 1.73 -12.01
C SER A 150 -63.14 3.24 -11.85
N THR A 151 -63.28 3.97 -12.95
CA THR A 151 -63.37 5.43 -12.98
C THR A 151 -64.29 5.89 -14.11
N VAL A 152 -64.62 7.18 -14.16
CA VAL A 152 -65.38 7.76 -15.28
C VAL A 152 -64.40 8.45 -16.23
N ALA A 153 -64.53 8.18 -17.53
CA ALA A 153 -63.77 8.89 -18.55
C ALA A 153 -64.19 10.36 -18.60
N LEU A 154 -63.22 11.26 -18.56
CA LEU A 154 -63.43 12.70 -18.67
C LEU A 154 -64.06 13.06 -20.04
N GLN A 155 -64.54 14.29 -20.18
CA GLN A 155 -65.17 14.76 -21.43
C GLN A 155 -64.19 14.77 -22.62
N ASN A 156 -62.88 14.82 -22.38
CA ASN A 156 -61.84 14.66 -23.40
C ASN A 156 -61.47 13.18 -23.67
N GLY A 157 -62.14 12.23 -23.01
CA GLY A 157 -61.92 10.78 -23.12
C GLY A 157 -60.81 10.23 -22.21
N GLU A 158 -60.06 11.07 -21.51
CA GLU A 158 -58.97 10.62 -20.63
C GLU A 158 -59.51 10.02 -19.34
N TRP A 159 -58.80 9.02 -18.82
CA TRP A 159 -59.09 8.43 -17.53
C TRP A 159 -57.81 8.11 -16.75
N THR A 160 -57.93 7.97 -15.43
CA THR A 160 -56.83 7.56 -14.54
C THR A 160 -57.36 6.65 -13.44
N ILE A 161 -56.65 5.55 -13.17
CA ILE A 161 -56.95 4.58 -12.10
C ILE A 161 -55.65 4.24 -11.37
N LYS A 162 -55.61 4.31 -10.04
CA LYS A 162 -54.56 3.66 -9.24
C LYS A 162 -54.94 2.19 -9.03
N ALA A 163 -54.11 1.27 -9.47
CA ALA A 163 -54.39 -0.16 -9.41
C ALA A 163 -53.69 -0.78 -8.20
N GLN A 164 -54.43 -1.40 -7.27
CA GLN A 164 -53.80 -2.16 -6.17
C GLN A 164 -53.41 -3.55 -6.67
N LEU A 165 -52.10 -3.82 -6.72
CA LEU A 165 -51.52 -5.06 -7.21
C LEU A 165 -50.67 -5.71 -6.10
N GLY A 166 -50.47 -7.04 -6.19
CA GLY A 166 -49.56 -7.78 -5.31
C GLY A 166 -48.21 -8.00 -6.01
N ASN A 167 -47.30 -8.77 -5.43
CA ASN A 167 -46.09 -9.18 -6.17
C ASN A 167 -46.42 -10.23 -7.24
N GLY A 168 -45.75 -10.15 -8.39
CA GLY A 168 -45.84 -11.10 -9.50
C GLY A 168 -46.27 -10.46 -10.82
N GLU A 169 -46.60 -11.32 -11.79
CA GLU A 169 -47.08 -10.90 -13.11
C GLU A 169 -48.55 -10.47 -13.05
N HIS A 170 -48.85 -9.33 -13.66
CA HIS A 170 -50.19 -8.78 -13.83
C HIS A 170 -50.51 -8.58 -15.31
N GLN A 171 -51.74 -8.91 -15.72
CA GLN A 171 -52.23 -8.75 -17.10
C GLN A 171 -53.46 -7.84 -17.11
N LEU A 172 -53.21 -6.54 -17.19
CA LEU A 172 -54.22 -5.51 -17.02
C LEU A 172 -55.00 -5.28 -18.31
N LYS A 173 -56.33 -5.18 -18.23
CA LYS A 173 -57.21 -4.78 -19.33
C LYS A 173 -58.34 -3.90 -18.83
N VAL A 174 -58.90 -3.05 -19.70
CA VAL A 174 -60.06 -2.22 -19.39
C VAL A 174 -61.23 -2.45 -20.34
N THR A 175 -62.45 -2.25 -19.84
CA THR A 175 -63.69 -2.11 -20.64
C THR A 175 -64.35 -0.77 -20.32
N ALA A 176 -65.19 -0.27 -21.23
CA ALA A 176 -65.97 0.94 -21.05
C ALA A 176 -67.47 0.62 -21.14
N THR A 177 -68.28 1.17 -20.24
CA THR A 177 -69.74 1.03 -20.22
C THR A 177 -70.40 2.39 -20.41
N ASP A 178 -71.31 2.53 -21.38
CA ASP A 178 -72.05 3.78 -21.60
C ASP A 178 -73.24 3.98 -20.64
N GLU A 179 -73.95 5.11 -20.79
CA GLU A 179 -75.14 5.44 -19.99
C GLU A 179 -76.36 4.54 -20.24
N PHE A 180 -76.29 3.68 -21.26
CA PHE A 180 -77.33 2.71 -21.63
C PHE A 180 -76.91 1.27 -21.29
N ASP A 181 -75.92 1.11 -20.40
CA ASP A 181 -75.37 -0.16 -19.90
C ASP A 181 -74.77 -1.08 -20.99
N ARG A 182 -74.34 -0.52 -22.13
CA ARG A 182 -73.64 -1.28 -23.17
C ARG A 182 -72.14 -1.23 -22.95
N VAL A 183 -71.52 -2.40 -23.04
CA VAL A 183 -70.09 -2.60 -22.76
C VAL A 183 -69.30 -2.70 -24.06
N SER A 184 -68.14 -2.03 -24.10
CA SER A 184 -67.15 -2.10 -25.18
C SER A 184 -66.52 -3.48 -25.32
N GLU A 185 -65.78 -3.69 -26.42
CA GLU A 185 -64.72 -4.71 -26.42
C GLU A 185 -63.67 -4.39 -25.34
N SER A 186 -62.95 -5.40 -24.85
CA SER A 186 -61.81 -5.19 -23.93
C SER A 186 -60.62 -4.56 -24.66
N SER A 187 -59.84 -3.75 -23.93
CA SER A 187 -58.55 -3.23 -24.41
C SER A 187 -57.54 -4.35 -24.69
N ASP A 188 -56.43 -4.00 -25.34
CA ASP A 188 -55.24 -4.86 -25.33
C ASP A 188 -54.69 -4.99 -23.90
N ARG A 189 -53.95 -6.08 -23.65
CA ARG A 189 -53.34 -6.35 -22.34
C ARG A 189 -52.12 -5.46 -22.11
N TYR A 190 -52.06 -4.88 -20.93
CA TYR A 190 -50.91 -4.18 -20.40
C TYR A 190 -50.27 -5.04 -19.30
N VAL A 191 -49.10 -5.61 -19.59
CA VAL A 191 -48.42 -6.53 -18.68
C VAL A 191 -47.50 -5.73 -17.76
N LEU A 192 -47.53 -6.04 -16.46
CA LEU A 192 -46.61 -5.50 -15.46
C LEU A 192 -46.05 -6.65 -14.62
N GLN A 193 -44.84 -6.49 -14.12
CA GLN A 193 -44.26 -7.35 -13.08
C GLN A 193 -44.06 -6.50 -11.83
N VAL A 194 -44.79 -6.78 -10.77
CA VAL A 194 -44.65 -6.05 -9.50
C VAL A 194 -43.74 -6.84 -8.58
N ASP A 195 -42.71 -6.21 -8.03
CA ASP A 195 -41.85 -6.81 -7.02
C ASP A 195 -41.44 -5.77 -5.97
N ASP A 196 -42.25 -5.66 -4.91
CA ASP A 196 -41.98 -4.86 -3.71
C ASP A 196 -41.27 -5.69 -2.62
N SER A 197 -40.54 -6.74 -3.03
CA SER A 197 -39.69 -7.46 -2.08
C SER A 197 -38.51 -6.57 -1.71
N PRO A 198 -38.18 -6.39 -0.41
CA PRO A 198 -36.98 -5.63 -0.04
C PRO A 198 -35.77 -6.32 -0.67
N GLY A 199 -35.08 -5.63 -1.59
CA GLY A 199 -33.83 -6.14 -2.17
C GLY A 199 -32.87 -6.54 -1.06
N ILE A 200 -32.17 -7.67 -1.23
CA ILE A 200 -31.19 -8.13 -0.22
C ILE A 200 -30.10 -7.05 -0.13
N PRO A 201 -29.97 -6.33 1.00
CA PRO A 201 -28.97 -5.28 1.10
C PRO A 201 -27.58 -5.90 0.94
N ALA A 202 -26.68 -5.15 0.30
CA ALA A 202 -25.28 -5.52 0.33
C ALA A 202 -24.79 -5.47 1.78
N THR A 203 -24.08 -6.50 2.21
CA THR A 203 -23.53 -6.63 3.57
C THR A 203 -22.07 -7.03 3.47
N ILE A 204 -21.25 -6.52 4.37
CA ILE A 204 -19.86 -6.95 4.50
C ILE A 204 -19.78 -8.09 5.52
N SER A 205 -19.26 -9.25 5.10
CA SER A 205 -19.10 -10.42 5.96
C SER A 205 -17.74 -10.43 6.68
N TYR A 206 -16.66 -10.14 5.95
CA TYR A 206 -15.30 -10.08 6.49
C TYR A 206 -14.37 -9.38 5.49
N ALA A 207 -13.14 -9.12 5.93
CA ALA A 207 -12.04 -8.72 5.05
C ALA A 207 -10.93 -9.79 5.06
N MET A 208 -10.07 -9.81 4.05
CA MET A 208 -8.84 -10.63 4.03
C MET A 208 -7.63 -9.72 3.96
N ASP A 209 -6.66 -10.03 4.80
CA ASP A 209 -5.31 -9.48 4.85
C ASP A 209 -4.35 -10.40 4.10
N ASP A 210 -3.62 -9.87 3.12
CA ASP A 210 -2.54 -10.57 2.43
C ASP A 210 -1.17 -9.86 2.52
N VAL A 211 -1.02 -8.92 3.46
CA VAL A 211 0.20 -8.13 3.69
C VAL A 211 0.83 -8.49 5.04
N GLY A 212 2.15 -8.30 5.14
CA GLY A 212 2.84 -8.49 6.41
C GLY A 212 2.98 -9.95 6.88
N THR A 213 3.41 -10.11 8.13
CA THR A 213 3.64 -11.43 8.75
C THR A 213 2.38 -12.05 9.36
N VAL A 214 1.31 -11.28 9.51
CA VAL A 214 0.04 -11.72 10.12
C VAL A 214 -1.07 -11.55 9.09
N GLN A 215 -1.36 -12.62 8.34
CA GLN A 215 -2.33 -12.60 7.25
C GLN A 215 -3.59 -13.42 7.57
N GLY A 216 -4.64 -13.19 6.80
CA GLY A 216 -5.86 -14.01 6.81
C GLY A 216 -7.15 -13.24 7.06
N LYS A 217 -8.17 -13.96 7.56
CA LYS A 217 -9.53 -13.43 7.71
C LYS A 217 -9.64 -12.44 8.87
N LEU A 218 -10.12 -11.23 8.57
CA LEU A 218 -10.38 -10.15 9.49
C LEU A 218 -11.89 -9.97 9.73
N ASN A 219 -12.30 -9.95 11.00
CA ASN A 219 -13.65 -9.54 11.39
C ASN A 219 -13.68 -8.02 11.62
N SER A 220 -14.89 -7.44 11.66
CA SER A 220 -15.06 -6.00 11.94
C SER A 220 -14.41 -5.60 13.26
N GLY A 221 -13.63 -4.52 13.25
CA GLY A 221 -12.84 -4.00 14.35
C GLY A 221 -11.41 -4.54 14.44
N ALA A 222 -11.04 -5.53 13.62
CA ALA A 222 -9.67 -6.06 13.61
C ALA A 222 -8.64 -5.02 13.16
N SER A 223 -7.39 -5.24 13.56
CA SER A 223 -6.24 -4.48 13.06
C SER A 223 -5.58 -5.19 11.89
N THR A 224 -5.03 -4.42 10.95
CA THR A 224 -4.34 -4.92 9.76
C THR A 224 -3.35 -3.88 9.26
N ASP A 225 -2.27 -4.35 8.65
CA ASP A 225 -1.29 -3.55 7.92
C ASP A 225 -1.51 -3.54 6.40
N ASP A 226 -2.49 -4.31 5.94
CA ASP A 226 -2.98 -4.23 4.57
C ASP A 226 -3.88 -2.99 4.41
N PHE A 227 -3.38 -2.03 3.64
CA PHE A 227 -4.10 -0.81 3.28
C PHE A 227 -4.99 -0.97 2.03
N ALA A 228 -5.07 -2.18 1.47
CA ALA A 228 -5.91 -2.54 0.33
C ALA A 228 -6.58 -3.91 0.52
N PRO A 229 -7.22 -4.19 1.68
CA PRO A 229 -7.76 -5.51 1.95
C PRO A 229 -8.87 -5.89 0.98
N VAL A 230 -9.02 -7.20 0.78
CA VAL A 230 -10.14 -7.76 0.03
C VAL A 230 -11.37 -7.78 0.92
N ILE A 231 -12.39 -7.02 0.55
CA ILE A 231 -13.67 -6.98 1.26
C ILE A 231 -14.61 -8.01 0.65
N VAL A 232 -15.20 -8.86 1.48
CA VAL A 232 -16.06 -9.98 1.07
C VAL A 232 -17.42 -9.84 1.72
N GLY A 233 -18.48 -10.12 0.97
CA GLY A 233 -19.84 -9.94 1.45
C GLY A 233 -20.90 -10.68 0.65
N ARG A 234 -22.15 -10.37 1.01
CA ARG A 234 -23.36 -10.90 0.37
C ARG A 234 -24.20 -9.76 -0.17
N ALA A 235 -24.90 -9.96 -1.27
CA ALA A 235 -25.87 -9.03 -1.84
C ALA A 235 -26.93 -9.81 -2.61
N GLU A 236 -27.87 -9.12 -3.23
CA GLU A 236 -28.80 -9.74 -4.17
C GLU A 236 -28.05 -10.39 -5.34
N PRO A 237 -28.36 -11.65 -5.73
CA PRO A 237 -27.68 -12.32 -6.83
C PRO A 237 -27.71 -11.51 -8.14
N ASN A 238 -26.58 -11.46 -8.85
CA ASN A 238 -26.40 -10.68 -10.08
C ASN A 238 -26.61 -9.16 -9.95
N SER A 239 -26.62 -8.61 -8.74
CA SER A 239 -26.66 -7.16 -8.50
C SER A 239 -25.26 -6.53 -8.48
N ILE A 240 -25.16 -5.23 -8.78
CA ILE A 240 -23.90 -4.48 -8.63
C ILE A 240 -23.79 -3.96 -7.19
N VAL A 241 -22.67 -4.25 -6.55
CA VAL A 241 -22.29 -3.72 -5.24
C VAL A 241 -21.28 -2.60 -5.42
N TYR A 242 -21.52 -1.46 -4.78
CA TYR A 242 -20.63 -0.32 -4.64
C TYR A 242 -20.06 -0.30 -3.22
N LEU A 243 -18.73 -0.16 -3.11
CA LEU A 243 -18.02 -0.07 -1.84
C LEU A 243 -17.55 1.36 -1.59
N TYR A 244 -17.86 1.89 -0.41
CA TYR A 244 -17.37 3.16 0.10
C TYR A 244 -16.61 2.95 1.41
N ALA A 245 -15.67 3.84 1.71
CA ALA A 245 -14.99 3.85 3.00
C ALA A 245 -14.73 5.26 3.51
N GLN A 246 -14.71 5.43 4.83
CA GLN A 246 -14.39 6.67 5.53
C GLN A 246 -13.19 6.46 6.45
N ASN A 247 -12.22 7.38 6.41
CA ASN A 247 -11.10 7.39 7.35
C ASN A 247 -11.41 8.23 8.61
N SER A 248 -10.56 8.12 9.64
CA SER A 248 -10.64 8.90 10.89
C SER A 248 -10.62 10.42 10.69
N HIS A 249 -10.15 10.90 9.53
CA HIS A 249 -10.11 12.31 9.15
C HIS A 249 -11.41 12.80 8.47
N GLY A 250 -12.43 11.92 8.37
CA GLY A 250 -13.80 12.27 8.00
C GLY A 250 -14.14 12.19 6.51
N GLY A 251 -13.17 11.97 5.62
CA GLY A 251 -13.42 11.88 4.17
C GLY A 251 -14.02 10.54 3.76
N ILE A 252 -15.19 10.55 3.11
CA ILE A 252 -15.81 9.36 2.50
C ILE A 252 -15.35 9.25 1.04
N GLY A 253 -14.83 8.09 0.64
CA GLY A 253 -14.34 7.84 -0.71
C GLY A 253 -14.90 6.55 -1.31
N TYR A 254 -15.16 6.56 -2.62
CA TYR A 254 -15.51 5.39 -3.41
C TYR A 254 -14.30 4.46 -3.55
N LYS A 255 -14.49 3.14 -3.34
CA LYS A 255 -13.43 2.11 -3.35
C LYS A 255 -13.56 1.12 -4.50
N GLY A 256 -14.71 1.09 -5.18
CA GLY A 256 -14.93 0.29 -6.38
C GLY A 256 -16.33 -0.32 -6.42
N SER A 257 -16.59 -1.07 -7.48
CA SER A 257 -17.82 -1.86 -7.63
C SER A 257 -17.54 -3.24 -8.18
N VAL A 258 -18.42 -4.19 -7.87
CA VAL A 258 -18.34 -5.59 -8.31
C VAL A 258 -19.74 -6.15 -8.54
N LEU A 259 -19.90 -7.07 -9.48
CA LEU A 259 -21.14 -7.83 -9.70
C LEU A 259 -21.17 -9.01 -8.72
N ALA A 260 -22.23 -9.13 -7.90
CA ALA A 260 -22.46 -10.32 -7.08
C ALA A 260 -22.78 -11.53 -7.96
N ASP A 261 -22.31 -12.71 -7.58
CA ASP A 261 -22.52 -13.93 -8.36
C ASP A 261 -23.97 -14.45 -8.27
N ALA A 262 -24.24 -15.58 -8.93
CA ALA A 262 -25.58 -16.20 -8.95
C ALA A 262 -26.05 -16.68 -7.57
N ASN A 263 -25.16 -16.82 -6.60
CA ASN A 263 -25.49 -17.13 -5.21
C ASN A 263 -25.60 -15.88 -4.34
N GLY A 264 -25.24 -14.70 -4.85
CA GLY A 264 -25.20 -13.43 -4.11
C GLY A 264 -23.88 -13.19 -3.38
N ASP A 265 -22.83 -13.97 -3.64
CA ASP A 265 -21.50 -13.75 -3.07
C ASP A 265 -20.74 -12.70 -3.88
N TRP A 266 -20.01 -11.81 -3.20
CA TRP A 266 -19.15 -10.82 -3.85
C TRP A 266 -17.85 -10.61 -3.07
N SER A 267 -16.80 -10.25 -3.80
CA SER A 267 -15.50 -9.86 -3.23
C SER A 267 -14.88 -8.74 -4.06
N ILE A 268 -14.30 -7.73 -3.41
CA ILE A 268 -13.61 -6.64 -4.09
C ILE A 268 -12.34 -6.25 -3.35
N GLN A 269 -11.22 -6.13 -4.07
CA GLN A 269 -10.01 -5.49 -3.52
C GLN A 269 -10.34 -4.01 -3.28
N SER A 270 -10.26 -3.55 -2.03
CA SER A 270 -10.41 -2.13 -1.76
C SER A 270 -9.23 -1.38 -2.39
N ARG A 271 -9.46 -0.62 -3.47
CA ARG A 271 -8.36 0.01 -4.21
C ARG A 271 -7.53 0.91 -3.29
N SER A 272 -6.20 0.86 -3.46
CA SER A 272 -5.17 1.55 -2.66
C SER A 272 -5.37 3.08 -2.64
N MET A 273 -6.20 3.54 -1.71
CA MET A 273 -6.53 4.95 -1.40
C MET A 273 -6.92 5.08 0.08
N ILE A 274 -6.51 4.13 0.92
CA ILE A 274 -6.58 4.16 2.37
C ILE A 274 -5.13 4.35 2.77
N SER A 275 -4.70 5.58 3.02
CA SER A 275 -3.30 5.86 3.37
C SER A 275 -3.24 6.43 4.77
N GLY A 276 -2.43 5.81 5.61
CA GLY A 276 -2.17 6.26 6.97
C GLY A 276 -3.02 5.56 8.01
N ASP A 277 -2.42 5.42 9.19
CA ASP A 277 -2.97 4.72 10.33
C ASP A 277 -4.32 5.30 10.79
N GLY A 278 -5.15 4.44 11.36
CA GLY A 278 -6.37 4.81 12.04
C GLY A 278 -7.56 3.92 11.73
N LEU A 279 -8.72 4.31 12.26
CA LEU A 279 -9.98 3.63 12.02
C LEU A 279 -10.50 3.96 10.63
N TYR A 280 -10.79 2.91 9.86
CA TYR A 280 -11.52 2.99 8.61
C TYR A 280 -12.84 2.27 8.75
N THR A 281 -13.92 2.92 8.34
CA THR A 281 -15.23 2.29 8.25
C THR A 281 -15.58 2.09 6.78
N PHE A 282 -16.31 1.03 6.49
CA PHE A 282 -16.73 0.62 5.16
C PHE A 282 -18.26 0.54 5.11
N HIS A 283 -18.80 0.72 3.91
CA HIS A 283 -20.21 0.56 3.59
C HIS A 283 -20.34 -0.07 2.21
N ALA A 284 -21.04 -1.20 2.13
CA ALA A 284 -21.42 -1.83 0.87
C ALA A 284 -22.89 -1.51 0.55
N THR A 285 -23.18 -1.12 -0.68
CA THR A 285 -24.53 -0.74 -1.10
C THR A 285 -24.78 -1.02 -2.58
N TYR A 286 -26.04 -1.17 -2.98
CA TYR A 286 -26.45 -1.19 -4.39
C TYR A 286 -26.65 0.22 -4.96
N VAL A 287 -26.51 1.27 -4.14
CA VAL A 287 -26.63 2.68 -4.54
C VAL A 287 -25.27 3.29 -4.82
N ASN A 288 -25.06 3.78 -6.03
CA ASN A 288 -23.86 4.56 -6.35
C ASN A 288 -23.98 6.02 -5.86
N SER A 289 -24.03 6.22 -4.55
CA SER A 289 -24.06 7.57 -3.95
C SER A 289 -23.42 7.59 -2.57
N ILE A 290 -22.53 8.56 -2.34
CA ILE A 290 -21.94 8.81 -1.01
C ILE A 290 -22.99 9.22 0.04
N ALA A 291 -24.16 9.74 -0.38
CA ALA A 291 -25.23 10.11 0.55
C ALA A 291 -25.86 8.87 1.25
N ASP A 292 -25.71 7.69 0.64
CA ASP A 292 -26.16 6.42 1.19
C ASP A 292 -25.17 5.82 2.20
N TYR A 293 -24.02 6.47 2.46
CA TYR A 293 -23.00 5.92 3.35
C TYR A 293 -23.52 5.62 4.77
N ARG A 294 -23.52 4.34 5.17
CA ARG A 294 -23.89 3.86 6.51
C ARG A 294 -22.86 2.84 6.99
N PRO A 295 -21.91 3.18 7.86
CA PRO A 295 -20.82 2.28 8.20
C PRO A 295 -21.33 0.98 8.85
N ASP A 296 -21.04 -0.16 8.24
CA ASP A 296 -21.45 -1.50 8.68
C ASP A 296 -20.25 -2.44 8.96
N PHE A 297 -19.04 -2.06 8.54
CA PHE A 297 -17.79 -2.77 8.84
C PHE A 297 -16.65 -1.80 9.16
N ALA A 298 -15.70 -2.20 9.99
CA ALA A 298 -14.58 -1.36 10.37
C ALA A 298 -13.26 -2.13 10.44
N LEU A 299 -12.15 -1.47 10.15
CA LEU A 299 -10.79 -1.98 10.33
C LEU A 299 -9.90 -0.90 10.93
N ASN A 300 -8.99 -1.30 11.81
CA ASN A 300 -7.95 -0.45 12.38
C ASN A 300 -6.67 -0.61 11.57
N MET A 301 -6.47 0.27 10.60
CA MET A 301 -5.28 0.23 9.74
C MET A 301 -4.07 0.72 10.51
N LYS A 302 -2.98 -0.05 10.48
CA LYS A 302 -1.72 0.32 11.14
C LYS A 302 -0.56 -0.18 10.30
N ALA A 303 0.26 0.73 9.79
CA ALA A 303 1.48 0.35 9.09
C ALA A 303 2.35 -0.55 9.97
N LEU A 304 2.87 -1.64 9.40
CA LEU A 304 3.92 -2.40 10.06
C LEU A 304 5.15 -1.50 10.17
N LYS A 305 5.57 -1.23 11.40
CA LYS A 305 6.91 -0.74 11.66
C LYS A 305 7.86 -1.93 11.65
N ASP A 306 9.02 -1.75 11.03
CA ASP A 306 10.08 -2.75 11.08
C ASP A 306 10.66 -2.88 12.50
N ILE A 307 11.42 -3.95 12.76
CA ILE A 307 12.09 -4.16 14.04
C ILE A 307 13.19 -3.10 14.21
N GLU A 308 13.15 -2.39 15.33
CA GLU A 308 14.16 -1.42 15.72
C GLU A 308 15.52 -2.13 15.90
N PRO A 309 16.56 -1.74 15.14
CA PRO A 309 17.90 -2.29 15.32
C PRO A 309 18.57 -1.65 16.54
N THR A 310 19.54 -2.36 17.11
CA THR A 310 20.39 -1.84 18.18
C THR A 310 21.79 -1.53 17.65
N ILE A 311 22.44 -0.52 18.23
CA ILE A 311 23.89 -0.33 18.14
C ILE A 311 24.48 -0.86 19.45
N GLU A 312 25.23 -1.95 19.40
CA GLU A 312 25.74 -2.63 20.60
C GLU A 312 27.07 -2.03 21.06
N PHE A 313 28.00 -1.80 20.13
CA PHE A 313 29.30 -1.18 20.38
C PHE A 313 29.88 -0.60 19.09
N ALA A 314 30.97 0.14 19.23
CA ALA A 314 31.84 0.57 18.15
C ALA A 314 33.20 -0.13 18.27
N HIS A 315 33.92 -0.34 17.19
CA HIS A 315 35.29 -0.82 17.20
C HIS A 315 36.25 0.33 16.87
N ASP A 316 37.24 0.53 17.72
CA ASP A 316 38.37 1.45 17.54
C ASP A 316 39.56 0.67 16.98
N ASP A 317 40.01 1.03 15.78
CA ASP A 317 41.19 0.47 15.12
C ASP A 317 42.36 1.48 14.98
N ALA A 318 42.31 2.61 15.70
CA ALA A 318 43.27 3.69 15.59
C ALA A 318 44.12 3.87 16.86
N GLY A 319 45.32 4.41 16.67
CA GLY A 319 46.18 4.82 17.78
C GLY A 319 46.52 3.69 18.75
N ALA A 320 46.67 4.07 20.02
CA ALA A 320 47.02 3.13 21.10
C ALA A 320 45.79 2.55 21.82
N MET A 321 44.59 3.12 21.62
CA MET A 321 43.36 2.73 22.31
C MET A 321 42.45 1.91 21.39
N THR A 322 42.87 0.69 21.05
CA THR A 322 42.12 -0.18 20.14
C THR A 322 41.14 -1.11 20.86
N GLY A 323 40.10 -1.55 20.15
CA GLY A 323 39.12 -2.55 20.59
C GLY A 323 37.68 -2.03 20.68
N ALA A 324 36.83 -2.76 21.40
CA ALA A 324 35.40 -2.44 21.50
C ALA A 324 35.12 -1.27 22.46
N VAL A 325 34.42 -0.25 21.96
CA VAL A 325 33.98 0.95 22.65
C VAL A 325 32.46 0.89 22.81
N TYR A 326 31.99 0.76 24.04
CA TYR A 326 30.56 0.71 24.36
C TYR A 326 29.97 2.12 24.50
N HIS A 327 28.64 2.21 24.63
CA HIS A 327 27.91 3.47 24.80
C HIS A 327 28.55 4.38 25.87
N ARG A 328 28.82 5.63 25.49
CA ARG A 328 29.53 6.70 26.23
C ARG A 328 31.00 6.40 26.53
N GLY A 329 31.59 5.43 25.86
CA GLY A 329 33.03 5.17 25.85
C GLY A 329 33.80 6.23 25.06
N THR A 330 35.11 6.22 25.23
CA THR A 330 36.04 7.11 24.52
C THR A 330 36.73 6.38 23.38
N THR A 331 37.02 7.11 22.30
CA THR A 331 37.70 6.59 21.10
C THR A 331 38.62 7.67 20.50
N ASP A 332 39.75 7.27 19.94
CA ASP A 332 40.61 8.13 19.11
C ASP A 332 40.52 7.82 17.60
N ASP A 333 39.82 6.76 17.23
CA ASP A 333 39.43 6.49 15.84
C ASP A 333 38.41 7.50 15.31
N LYS A 334 38.73 8.13 14.17
CA LYS A 334 37.85 9.07 13.48
C LYS A 334 36.77 8.39 12.63
N THR A 335 36.90 7.09 12.40
CA THR A 335 36.02 6.27 11.56
C THR A 335 35.60 4.99 12.27
N PRO A 336 35.09 5.07 13.52
CA PRO A 336 34.74 3.89 14.29
C PRO A 336 33.77 2.99 13.52
N THR A 337 33.99 1.68 13.60
CA THR A 337 33.08 0.70 13.00
C THR A 337 31.97 0.36 13.97
N LEU A 338 30.73 0.74 13.66
CA LEU A 338 29.56 0.48 14.48
C LEU A 338 29.03 -0.93 14.19
N GLU A 339 28.73 -1.67 15.24
CA GLU A 339 28.15 -3.01 15.17
C GLU A 339 26.87 -3.12 15.98
N GLY A 340 25.98 -4.01 15.56
CA GLY A 340 24.72 -4.20 16.27
C GLY A 340 23.84 -5.32 15.76
N LYS A 341 22.59 -5.32 16.26
CA LYS A 341 21.58 -6.31 15.89
C LYS A 341 20.43 -5.69 15.09
N GLY A 342 19.81 -6.49 14.24
CA GLY A 342 18.61 -6.12 13.49
C GLY A 342 17.83 -7.33 12.99
N ALA A 343 16.73 -7.09 12.27
CA ALA A 343 15.98 -8.15 11.60
C ALA A 343 16.80 -8.75 10.44
N PRO A 344 17.03 -10.08 10.40
CA PRO A 344 17.76 -10.71 9.30
C PRO A 344 17.23 -10.33 7.91
N GLY A 345 18.12 -9.90 7.02
CA GLY A 345 17.79 -9.47 5.66
C GLY A 345 17.23 -8.05 5.51
N SER A 346 17.05 -7.30 6.62
CA SER A 346 16.73 -5.87 6.55
C SER A 346 17.96 -5.03 6.23
N VAL A 347 17.76 -3.78 5.82
CA VAL A 347 18.83 -2.77 5.72
C VAL A 347 18.77 -1.87 6.95
N VAL A 348 19.86 -1.78 7.70
CA VAL A 348 20.02 -0.80 8.78
C VAL A 348 20.63 0.47 8.22
N GLU A 349 19.92 1.59 8.38
CA GLU A 349 20.42 2.93 8.10
C GLU A 349 20.89 3.56 9.41
N ILE A 350 22.09 4.17 9.39
CA ILE A 350 22.66 4.84 10.57
C ILE A 350 22.83 6.34 10.27
N GLU A 351 22.52 7.16 11.26
CA GLU A 351 22.80 8.59 11.25
C GLU A 351 23.61 9.00 12.47
N TYR A 352 24.37 10.09 12.33
CA TYR A 352 25.07 10.76 13.41
C TYR A 352 24.65 12.22 13.53
N LYS A 353 24.76 12.76 14.75
CA LYS A 353 24.31 14.11 15.07
C LYS A 353 25.43 15.13 14.88
N LEU A 354 25.16 16.15 14.08
CA LEU A 354 26.03 17.30 13.89
C LEU A 354 25.89 18.31 15.04
N SER A 355 26.89 19.18 15.21
CA SER A 355 26.91 20.22 16.25
C SER A 355 25.75 21.22 16.16
N ASN A 356 25.16 21.40 14.97
CA ASN A 356 23.97 22.23 14.76
C ASN A 356 22.65 21.52 15.15
N GLY A 357 22.72 20.28 15.64
CA GLY A 357 21.58 19.45 16.05
C GLY A 357 20.91 18.65 14.93
N SER A 358 21.34 18.82 13.67
CA SER A 358 20.83 18.04 12.54
C SER A 358 21.46 16.65 12.49
N TRP A 359 20.76 15.70 11.88
CA TRP A 359 21.26 14.35 11.65
C TRP A 359 21.78 14.20 10.22
N GLN A 360 22.87 13.45 10.07
CA GLN A 360 23.49 13.15 8.78
C GLN A 360 23.74 11.65 8.67
N SER A 361 23.63 11.08 7.47
CA SER A 361 23.88 9.66 7.24
C SER A 361 25.33 9.28 7.60
N ALA A 362 25.47 8.25 8.44
CA ALA A 362 26.73 7.61 8.77
C ALA A 362 27.04 6.42 7.85
N GLY A 363 26.03 5.90 7.14
CA GLY A 363 26.12 4.74 6.28
C GLY A 363 24.89 3.83 6.38
N SER A 364 24.96 2.68 5.74
CA SER A 364 23.93 1.63 5.84
C SER A 364 24.55 0.24 5.62
N ALA A 365 23.95 -0.79 6.21
CA ALA A 365 24.35 -2.19 6.02
C ALA A 365 23.14 -3.12 5.96
N THR A 366 23.29 -4.26 5.27
CA THR A 366 22.30 -5.34 5.32
C THR A 366 22.58 -6.22 6.54
N VAL A 367 21.53 -6.61 7.25
CA VAL A 367 21.62 -7.53 8.39
C VAL A 367 21.78 -8.96 7.88
N ASP A 368 22.77 -9.67 8.40
CA ASP A 368 23.02 -11.08 8.08
C ASP A 368 21.91 -12.02 8.62
N GLN A 369 22.02 -13.32 8.32
CA GLN A 369 21.04 -14.32 8.76
C GLN A 369 21.04 -14.57 10.28
N GLN A 370 22.12 -14.19 10.96
CA GLN A 370 22.28 -14.29 12.41
C GLN A 370 21.80 -13.03 13.14
N GLY A 371 21.36 -12.01 12.38
CA GLY A 371 20.85 -10.75 12.92
C GLY A 371 21.93 -9.72 13.17
N ASN A 372 23.17 -9.89 12.68
CA ASN A 372 24.26 -8.92 12.87
C ASN A 372 24.37 -7.96 11.68
N TRP A 373 24.82 -6.75 11.96
CA TRP A 373 25.21 -5.77 10.94
C TRP A 373 26.42 -4.97 11.42
N GLN A 374 27.20 -4.43 10.47
CA GLN A 374 28.34 -3.57 10.74
C GLN A 374 28.42 -2.41 9.73
N VAL A 375 28.79 -1.22 10.18
CA VAL A 375 29.01 -0.03 9.33
C VAL A 375 30.21 0.77 9.83
N LYS A 376 31.21 0.97 8.95
CA LYS A 376 32.29 1.94 9.20
C LYS A 376 31.71 3.35 9.11
N SER A 377 31.84 4.14 10.17
CA SER A 377 31.24 5.47 10.21
C SER A 377 31.89 6.43 9.20
N ALA A 378 31.17 7.49 8.86
CA ALA A 378 31.78 8.65 8.23
C ALA A 378 32.88 9.25 9.14
N GLU A 379 33.85 9.94 8.53
CA GLU A 379 34.95 10.58 9.27
C GLU A 379 34.41 11.69 10.19
N LEU A 380 34.67 11.53 11.48
CA LEU A 380 34.31 12.48 12.52
C LEU A 380 35.36 13.59 12.59
N SER A 381 34.92 14.82 12.36
CA SER A 381 35.83 15.95 12.11
C SER A 381 36.34 16.67 13.36
N ASN A 382 35.71 16.47 14.52
CA ASN A 382 36.01 17.19 15.75
C ASN A 382 36.03 16.26 16.96
N TYR A 383 36.87 16.59 17.95
CA TYR A 383 36.83 15.98 19.28
C TYR A 383 35.56 16.39 20.05
N GLY A 384 35.06 15.51 20.90
CA GLY A 384 33.86 15.73 21.70
C GLY A 384 32.83 14.60 21.59
N GLU A 385 31.62 14.87 22.07
CA GLU A 385 30.51 13.91 22.08
C GLU A 385 29.87 13.78 20.69
N TRP A 386 29.71 12.54 20.24
CA TRP A 386 29.02 12.17 19.01
C TRP A 386 27.88 11.22 19.34
N ALA A 387 26.69 11.49 18.81
CA ALA A 387 25.52 10.62 18.98
C ALA A 387 25.17 9.96 17.64
N PHE A 388 24.96 8.65 17.67
CA PHE A 388 24.53 7.82 16.56
C PHE A 388 23.15 7.23 16.84
N ARG A 389 22.39 6.92 15.80
CA ARG A 389 21.13 6.17 15.90
C ARG A 389 20.92 5.35 14.64
N ALA A 390 20.20 4.24 14.78
CA ALA A 390 19.97 3.30 13.69
C ALA A 390 18.46 3.08 13.46
N ARG A 391 18.06 2.76 12.23
CA ARG A 391 16.71 2.27 11.92
C ARG A 391 16.74 1.15 10.90
N GLY A 392 15.82 0.20 11.02
CA GLY A 392 15.66 -0.92 10.09
C GLY A 392 14.75 -0.53 8.92
N VAL A 393 15.08 -1.05 7.74
CA VAL A 393 14.31 -0.89 6.51
C VAL A 393 14.11 -2.26 5.85
N THR A 394 12.86 -2.70 5.76
CA THR A 394 12.48 -3.97 5.11
C THR A 394 11.36 -3.73 4.11
N ALA A 395 11.59 -4.04 2.85
CA ALA A 395 10.60 -3.91 1.76
C ALA A 395 9.89 -2.53 1.71
N GLY A 396 10.60 -1.45 2.07
CA GLY A 396 10.08 -0.09 2.09
C GLY A 396 9.38 0.34 3.39
N GLN A 397 9.22 -0.56 4.36
CA GLN A 397 8.81 -0.22 5.73
C GLN A 397 10.02 0.20 6.56
N THR A 398 9.86 1.18 7.44
CA THR A 398 10.92 1.65 8.33
C THR A 398 10.54 1.44 9.80
N SER A 399 11.50 1.06 10.64
CA SER A 399 11.32 1.09 12.10
C SER A 399 11.31 2.53 12.62
N ASP A 400 10.99 2.71 13.90
CA ASP A 400 11.41 3.91 14.63
C ASP A 400 12.94 3.94 14.73
N TRP A 401 13.51 5.12 14.98
CA TRP A 401 14.94 5.26 15.25
C TRP A 401 15.28 4.69 16.63
N SER A 402 16.43 4.04 16.74
CA SER A 402 16.97 3.54 17.99
C SER A 402 17.22 4.65 19.01
N ASP A 403 17.37 4.26 20.28
CA ASP A 403 18.03 5.10 21.27
C ASP A 403 19.42 5.54 20.77
N ASN A 404 19.87 6.72 21.22
CA ASN A 404 21.16 7.26 20.80
C ASN A 404 22.31 6.40 21.38
N PHE A 405 23.25 6.02 20.51
CA PHE A 405 24.54 5.49 20.89
C PHE A 405 25.57 6.62 20.91
N GLU A 406 26.14 6.93 22.07
CA GLU A 406 27.05 8.06 22.24
C GLU A 406 28.51 7.59 22.29
N LEU A 407 29.42 8.32 21.65
CA LEU A 407 30.86 8.15 21.72
C LEU A 407 31.52 9.48 22.10
N ILE A 408 32.62 9.40 22.85
CA ILE A 408 33.42 10.57 23.23
C ILE A 408 34.73 10.51 22.45
N MET A 409 34.81 11.30 21.37
CA MET A 409 36.00 11.40 20.56
C MET A 409 37.06 12.22 21.28
N ILE A 410 38.20 11.61 21.57
CA ILE A 410 39.34 12.25 22.22
C ILE A 410 40.56 12.22 21.28
N PRO A 411 41.53 13.13 21.48
CA PRO A 411 42.83 12.99 20.83
C PRO A 411 43.47 11.65 21.21
N GLY A 412 44.06 10.96 20.23
CA GLY A 412 44.79 9.70 20.42
C GLY A 412 46.25 9.88 20.83
N ALA A 413 46.72 9.09 21.80
CA ALA A 413 48.14 9.02 22.11
C ALA A 413 48.90 8.36 20.93
N PRO A 414 50.10 8.84 20.58
CA PRO A 414 50.86 8.23 19.50
C PRO A 414 51.28 6.80 19.85
N LEU A 415 51.56 5.97 18.83
CA LEU A 415 52.17 4.65 19.02
C LEU A 415 53.61 4.79 19.53
N ALA A 416 54.07 3.80 20.31
CA ALA A 416 55.46 3.77 20.75
C ALA A 416 56.39 3.55 19.53
N PRO A 417 57.49 4.31 19.42
CA PRO A 417 58.51 4.09 18.41
C PRO A 417 59.34 2.84 18.75
N SER A 418 60.11 2.34 17.80
CA SER A 418 61.11 1.29 18.02
C SER A 418 62.52 1.87 17.97
N ILE A 419 63.44 1.25 18.73
CA ILE A 419 64.88 1.41 18.57
C ILE A 419 65.38 0.13 17.88
N ASN A 420 65.91 0.24 16.68
CA ASN A 420 66.22 -0.92 15.83
C ASN A 420 67.69 -1.36 16.01
N PHE A 421 68.62 -0.42 15.96
CA PHE A 421 70.06 -0.63 16.16
C PHE A 421 70.76 0.69 16.50
N ALA A 422 72.04 0.64 16.85
CA ALA A 422 72.91 1.78 16.97
C ALA A 422 74.09 1.67 16.00
N ASN A 423 74.55 2.79 15.43
CA ASN A 423 75.77 2.81 14.62
C ASN A 423 76.99 2.99 15.53
N ASP A 424 77.99 2.13 15.33
CA ASP A 424 79.36 2.31 15.82
C ASP A 424 80.22 2.85 14.68
N ASP A 425 80.77 4.06 14.84
CA ASP A 425 81.67 4.70 13.87
C ASP A 425 83.10 4.92 14.42
N VAL A 426 83.44 4.24 15.53
CA VAL A 426 84.72 4.34 16.23
C VAL A 426 85.49 3.01 16.10
N GLY A 427 86.80 3.04 16.32
CA GLY A 427 87.61 1.83 16.33
C GLY A 427 87.79 1.13 14.97
N LEU A 428 88.22 -0.13 15.02
CA LEU A 428 88.50 -0.98 13.85
C LEU A 428 87.27 -1.77 13.36
N VAL A 429 86.23 -1.88 14.19
CA VAL A 429 84.99 -2.62 13.89
C VAL A 429 83.83 -1.61 13.90
N GLN A 430 83.39 -1.20 12.72
CA GLN A 430 82.37 -0.15 12.52
C GLN A 430 81.11 -0.75 11.90
N ASP A 431 80.34 -1.48 12.73
CA ASP A 431 79.16 -2.23 12.31
C ASP A 431 77.91 -1.77 13.10
N PRO A 432 76.69 -2.04 12.59
CA PRO A 432 75.47 -1.86 13.36
C PRO A 432 75.45 -2.71 14.64
N VAL A 433 75.23 -2.05 15.78
CA VAL A 433 75.10 -2.65 17.11
C VAL A 433 73.62 -2.91 17.38
N PHE A 434 73.22 -4.17 17.35
CA PHE A 434 71.87 -4.60 17.70
C PHE A 434 71.68 -4.74 19.22
N HIS A 435 70.46 -5.01 19.66
CA HIS A 435 70.13 -5.18 21.08
C HIS A 435 71.05 -6.21 21.77
N ASN A 436 71.64 -5.82 22.91
CA ASN A 436 72.68 -6.53 23.67
C ASN A 436 74.05 -6.65 22.99
N GLY A 437 74.28 -5.96 21.87
CA GLY A 437 75.57 -5.90 21.19
C GLY A 437 76.62 -5.09 21.96
N THR A 438 77.88 -5.20 21.54
CA THR A 438 79.03 -4.47 22.10
C THR A 438 79.49 -3.36 21.16
N THR A 439 80.02 -2.27 21.72
CA THR A 439 80.54 -1.11 20.96
C THR A 439 81.72 -0.49 21.70
N ASP A 440 82.66 0.13 20.99
CA ASP A 440 83.68 1.02 21.57
C ASP A 440 83.40 2.51 21.29
N ASP A 441 82.42 2.81 20.45
CA ASP A 441 81.86 4.15 20.30
C ASP A 441 81.14 4.59 21.58
N ASN A 442 81.62 5.67 22.17
CA ASN A 442 81.04 6.28 23.36
C ASN A 442 79.96 7.34 23.03
N THR A 443 79.62 7.53 21.77
CA THR A 443 78.54 8.39 21.25
C THR A 443 77.71 7.68 20.16
N PRO A 444 77.25 6.43 20.38
CA PRO A 444 76.63 5.63 19.36
C PRO A 444 75.36 6.29 18.83
N THR A 445 75.15 6.23 17.51
CA THR A 445 73.98 6.85 16.88
C THR A 445 72.85 5.85 16.72
N LEU A 446 71.81 5.98 17.55
CA LEU A 446 70.61 5.16 17.51
C LEU A 446 69.83 5.39 16.20
N GLN A 447 69.34 4.32 15.63
CA GLN A 447 68.41 4.29 14.49
C GLN A 447 67.13 3.59 14.92
N GLY A 448 65.98 4.17 14.58
CA GLY A 448 64.68 3.61 14.93
C GLY A 448 63.60 3.93 13.92
N THR A 449 62.42 3.36 14.13
CA THR A 449 61.22 3.64 13.32
C THR A 449 60.08 4.20 14.17
N GLY A 450 59.20 4.98 13.56
CA GLY A 450 58.05 5.60 14.20
C GLY A 450 57.08 6.22 13.19
N THR A 451 56.02 6.85 13.66
CA THR A 451 55.08 7.53 12.75
C THR A 451 55.69 8.84 12.23
N PRO A 452 55.68 9.09 10.90
CA PRO A 452 56.23 10.30 10.30
C PRO A 452 55.80 11.61 10.97
N GLY A 453 56.75 12.52 11.15
CA GLY A 453 56.52 13.85 11.71
C GLY A 453 56.43 13.92 13.24
N GLN A 454 56.35 12.79 13.94
CA GLN A 454 56.37 12.76 15.42
C GLN A 454 57.74 13.13 16.00
N ILE A 455 57.73 13.59 17.25
CA ILE A 455 58.94 13.81 18.04
C ILE A 455 59.12 12.59 18.95
N ILE A 456 60.31 11.99 18.91
CA ILE A 456 60.72 10.89 19.78
C ILE A 456 61.52 11.48 20.95
N GLU A 457 61.10 11.20 22.18
CA GLU A 457 61.85 11.45 23.40
C GLU A 457 62.66 10.20 23.75
N ILE A 458 63.96 10.36 24.06
CA ILE A 458 64.86 9.25 24.40
C ILE A 458 65.35 9.43 25.84
N GLU A 459 65.28 8.35 26.62
CA GLU A 459 65.93 8.22 27.93
C GLU A 459 67.01 7.15 27.89
N PHE A 460 68.08 7.35 28.67
CA PHE A 460 69.20 6.43 28.75
C PHE A 460 69.85 6.39 30.14
N GLY A 461 70.60 5.33 30.44
CA GLY A 461 71.36 5.21 31.69
C GLY A 461 72.07 3.86 31.79
N LEU A 462 72.95 3.73 32.78
CA LEU A 462 73.60 2.44 33.05
C LEU A 462 72.58 1.43 33.59
N GLN A 463 72.74 0.16 33.22
CA GLN A 463 71.86 -0.90 33.65
C GLN A 463 71.82 -0.99 35.19
N GLY A 464 70.62 -0.86 35.76
CA GLY A 464 70.39 -0.85 37.20
C GLY A 464 70.34 0.56 37.83
N GLU A 465 70.61 1.62 37.07
CA GLU A 465 70.42 3.00 37.48
C GLU A 465 69.10 3.59 36.94
N SER A 466 68.70 4.76 37.47
CA SER A 466 67.56 5.50 36.91
C SER A 466 67.92 6.11 35.56
N LEU A 467 67.08 5.86 34.55
CA LEU A 467 67.26 6.49 33.24
C LEU A 467 67.04 8.00 33.34
N ARG A 468 67.82 8.74 32.55
CA ARG A 468 67.78 10.20 32.46
C ARG A 468 67.41 10.63 31.04
N SER A 469 66.75 11.78 30.93
CA SER A 469 66.41 12.38 29.63
C SER A 469 67.68 12.66 28.83
N SER A 470 67.72 12.17 27.60
CA SER A 470 68.85 12.29 26.68
C SER A 470 68.65 13.46 25.72
N GLY A 471 67.56 13.42 24.97
CA GLY A 471 67.22 14.40 23.95
C GLY A 471 66.03 13.93 23.13
N THR A 472 65.83 14.57 21.97
CA THR A 472 64.71 14.24 21.08
C THR A 472 65.17 14.07 19.64
N ALA A 473 64.52 13.16 18.91
CA ALA A 473 64.65 13.01 17.46
C ALA A 473 63.31 13.29 16.77
N ARG A 474 63.33 13.65 15.48
CA ARG A 474 62.12 13.75 14.66
C ARG A 474 62.08 12.58 13.70
N VAL A 475 60.92 11.95 13.56
CA VAL A 475 60.69 10.92 12.55
C VAL A 475 60.55 11.58 11.18
N GLY A 476 61.35 11.14 10.22
CA GLY A 476 61.28 11.57 8.82
C GLY A 476 60.01 11.11 8.11
N GLU A 477 59.80 11.59 6.89
CA GLU A 477 58.67 11.16 6.04
C GLU A 477 58.76 9.66 5.67
N ASP A 478 59.96 9.10 5.71
CA ASP A 478 60.27 7.67 5.51
C ASP A 478 59.99 6.80 6.75
N GLY A 479 59.48 7.38 7.84
CA GLY A 479 59.19 6.66 9.08
C GLY A 479 60.42 6.33 9.92
N LYS A 480 61.62 6.78 9.54
CA LYS A 480 62.86 6.53 10.27
C LYS A 480 63.24 7.73 11.12
N TRP A 481 63.92 7.48 12.24
CA TRP A 481 64.51 8.53 13.08
C TRP A 481 65.91 8.13 13.52
N SER A 482 66.75 9.14 13.74
CA SER A 482 68.14 8.97 14.16
C SER A 482 68.46 9.89 15.35
N PHE A 483 69.21 9.37 16.32
CA PHE A 483 69.62 10.10 17.52
C PHE A 483 71.03 9.73 17.94
N THR A 484 71.96 10.69 17.93
CA THR A 484 73.31 10.50 18.47
C THR A 484 73.27 10.53 19.99
N SER A 485 73.73 9.44 20.63
CA SER A 485 73.77 9.34 22.08
C SER A 485 74.70 10.42 22.67
N PRO A 486 74.35 11.01 23.83
CA PRO A 486 75.30 11.75 24.64
C PRO A 486 76.50 10.85 24.99
N GLN A 487 77.63 11.50 25.28
CA GLN A 487 78.87 10.80 25.63
C GLN A 487 78.66 9.87 26.84
N LEU A 488 78.97 8.60 26.64
CA LEU A 488 78.97 7.55 27.64
C LEU A 488 80.30 7.59 28.40
N ASP A 489 80.23 7.73 29.72
CA ASP A 489 81.37 8.13 30.57
C ASP A 489 82.15 6.96 31.18
N GLN A 490 81.62 5.75 31.08
CA GLN A 490 82.26 4.54 31.60
C GLN A 490 81.80 3.26 30.88
N PRO A 491 82.65 2.22 30.80
CA PRO A 491 82.27 0.91 30.28
C PRO A 491 81.11 0.28 31.06
N GLY A 492 80.28 -0.50 30.37
CA GLY A 492 79.15 -1.21 30.95
C GLY A 492 77.94 -1.29 30.02
N ILE A 493 76.89 -1.96 30.51
CA ILE A 493 75.62 -2.08 29.77
C ILE A 493 74.82 -0.78 29.95
N TRP A 494 74.59 -0.08 28.85
CA TRP A 494 73.75 1.09 28.75
C TRP A 494 72.38 0.70 28.22
N GLU A 495 71.34 1.18 28.88
CA GLU A 495 69.94 0.95 28.56
C GLU A 495 69.33 2.22 27.96
N TYR A 496 68.57 2.07 26.88
CA TYR A 496 67.82 3.11 26.20
C TYR A 496 66.34 2.75 26.13
N GLN A 497 65.47 3.75 26.14
CA GLN A 497 64.06 3.61 25.77
C GLN A 497 63.60 4.87 25.05
N ALA A 498 62.67 4.72 24.12
CA ALA A 498 62.16 5.80 23.29
C ALA A 498 60.63 5.88 23.39
N ARG A 499 60.06 7.09 23.36
CA ARG A 499 58.60 7.27 23.26
C ARG A 499 58.26 8.40 22.30
N ALA A 500 57.14 8.30 21.62
CA ALA A 500 56.64 9.36 20.76
C ALA A 500 55.88 10.40 21.58
N SER A 501 55.93 11.66 21.13
CA SER A 501 55.28 12.80 21.75
C SER A 501 54.67 13.70 20.68
N THR A 502 53.40 14.06 20.86
CA THR A 502 52.67 15.04 20.03
C THR A 502 52.46 16.37 20.76
N GLY A 503 53.26 16.63 21.80
CA GLY A 503 53.19 17.83 22.62
C GLY A 503 52.29 17.66 23.85
N GLU A 504 50.99 17.39 23.64
CA GLU A 504 50.01 17.22 24.74
C GLU A 504 49.91 15.78 25.25
N MET A 505 50.28 14.79 24.43
CA MET A 505 50.23 13.37 24.79
C MET A 505 51.51 12.65 24.38
N LYS A 506 51.80 11.57 25.11
CA LYS A 506 52.99 10.74 24.91
C LYS A 506 52.57 9.27 24.79
N SER A 507 53.26 8.53 23.93
CA SER A 507 53.11 7.08 23.87
C SER A 507 53.64 6.43 25.15
N ASN A 508 53.37 5.14 25.32
CA ASN A 508 54.19 4.30 26.19
C ASN A 508 55.66 4.31 25.72
N TRP A 509 56.58 3.98 26.62
CA TRP A 509 57.96 3.72 26.25
C TRP A 509 58.06 2.47 25.39
N SER A 510 59.00 2.48 24.45
CA SER A 510 59.44 1.31 23.70
C SER A 510 59.97 0.24 24.65
N ASP A 511 60.16 -0.97 24.12
CA ASP A 511 61.02 -1.94 24.79
C ASP A 511 62.41 -1.34 25.03
N LYS A 512 63.03 -1.79 26.11
CA LYS A 512 64.37 -1.36 26.50
C LYS A 512 65.39 -1.89 25.49
N PHE A 513 66.26 -1.01 25.02
CA PHE A 513 67.35 -1.34 24.10
C PHE A 513 68.69 -1.25 24.85
N HIS A 514 69.45 -2.35 24.91
CA HIS A 514 70.72 -2.40 25.61
C HIS A 514 71.89 -2.44 24.63
N ILE A 515 72.97 -1.71 24.96
CA ILE A 515 74.28 -1.84 24.31
C ILE A 515 75.35 -1.96 25.40
N ASN A 516 76.42 -2.70 25.16
CA ASN A 516 77.50 -2.88 26.11
C ASN A 516 78.76 -2.13 25.64
N LEU A 517 79.04 -0.99 26.28
CA LEU A 517 80.23 -0.19 25.98
C LEU A 517 81.47 -0.86 26.59
N VAL A 518 82.46 -1.16 25.76
CA VAL A 518 83.73 -1.79 26.15
C VAL A 518 84.93 -0.96 25.68
N GLU A 519 86.11 -1.20 26.24
CA GLU A 519 87.35 -0.60 25.73
C GLU A 519 87.78 -1.29 24.42
N GLU A 520 88.33 -0.53 23.45
CA GLU A 520 88.76 -1.00 22.11
C GLU A 520 89.57 -2.33 22.15
N ALA A 521 90.42 -2.51 23.17
CA ALA A 521 91.22 -3.72 23.34
C ALA A 521 90.42 -5.01 23.67
N GLN A 522 89.11 -4.90 23.92
CA GLN A 522 88.21 -6.02 24.21
C GLN A 522 87.34 -6.41 22.99
N ILE A 523 87.31 -5.60 21.94
CA ILE A 523 86.66 -5.95 20.67
C ILE A 523 87.70 -6.71 19.84
N SER A 524 87.78 -8.03 20.02
CA SER A 524 88.69 -8.85 19.22
C SER A 524 88.20 -8.87 17.77
N SER A 525 89.11 -8.56 16.83
CA SER A 525 88.93 -8.86 15.40
C SER A 525 88.80 -10.37 15.22
N VAL A 526 87.57 -10.88 15.26
CA VAL A 526 87.25 -12.19 14.74
C VAL A 526 87.06 -11.98 13.25
N GLU A 527 88.03 -12.41 12.42
CA GLU A 527 87.73 -12.70 11.01
C GLU A 527 86.51 -13.62 10.99
N PRO A 528 85.48 -13.38 10.16
CA PRO A 528 84.31 -14.24 10.15
C PRO A 528 84.77 -15.64 9.73
N GLU A 529 84.66 -16.61 10.63
CA GLU A 529 84.56 -17.98 10.16
C GLU A 529 83.32 -18.02 9.24
N GLU A 530 83.51 -18.62 8.08
CA GLU A 530 82.61 -18.73 6.94
C GLU A 530 81.35 -19.57 7.26
N ASN A 531 80.76 -19.39 8.44
CA ASN A 531 79.70 -20.24 9.01
C ASN A 531 78.95 -19.61 10.20
N SER A 532 78.64 -18.31 10.17
CA SER A 532 77.71 -17.71 11.13
C SER A 532 76.37 -17.41 10.47
N ASN A 533 75.34 -18.17 10.84
CA ASN A 533 73.95 -17.94 10.49
C ASN A 533 73.58 -16.46 10.63
N LEU A 534 73.28 -15.81 9.50
CA LEU A 534 72.66 -14.50 9.50
C LEU A 534 71.28 -14.62 10.18
N THR A 535 71.03 -13.77 11.15
CA THR A 535 69.69 -13.62 11.74
C THR A 535 68.77 -12.92 10.74
N LEU A 536 67.46 -13.19 10.81
CA LEU A 536 66.45 -12.54 9.94
C LEU A 536 66.53 -11.00 9.99
N GLN A 537 66.97 -10.43 11.13
CA GLN A 537 67.20 -8.99 11.31
C GLN A 537 68.43 -8.45 10.56
N GLN A 538 69.47 -9.26 10.35
CA GLN A 538 70.63 -8.90 9.53
C GLN A 538 70.29 -8.95 8.02
N LEU A 539 69.40 -9.86 7.61
CA LEU A 539 68.88 -9.96 6.24
C LEU A 539 67.99 -8.77 5.82
N LEU A 540 67.39 -8.05 6.79
CA LEU A 540 66.49 -6.92 6.53
C LEU A 540 67.22 -5.56 6.34
N VAL A 541 68.54 -5.51 6.54
CA VAL A 541 69.34 -4.26 6.51
C VAL A 541 70.13 -4.06 5.21
N GLU A 542 70.40 -5.11 4.43
CA GLU A 542 71.05 -4.96 3.11
C GLU A 542 70.06 -4.50 2.03
N ASP A 543 69.81 -3.20 1.99
CA ASP A 543 69.09 -2.55 0.89
C ASP A 543 70.06 -2.29 -0.27
N GLY A 544 70.17 -3.25 -1.19
CA GLY A 544 71.12 -3.20 -2.31
C GLY A 544 70.89 -4.26 -3.40
N GLU A 545 69.85 -4.06 -4.20
CA GLU A 545 69.55 -4.77 -5.47
C GLU A 545 69.47 -6.31 -5.40
N GLY A 546 68.28 -6.82 -5.09
CA GLY A 546 67.98 -8.24 -5.35
C GLY A 546 66.71 -8.82 -4.71
N LEU A 547 66.09 -8.17 -3.72
CA LEU A 547 64.83 -8.67 -3.13
C LEU A 547 63.61 -8.01 -3.78
N PHE A 548 62.90 -8.75 -4.64
CA PHE A 548 61.56 -8.36 -5.07
C PHE A 548 60.58 -8.68 -3.95
N ILE A 549 60.03 -7.64 -3.30
CA ILE A 549 58.83 -7.75 -2.48
C ILE A 549 57.65 -7.30 -3.35
N ASP A 550 56.95 -8.26 -3.96
CA ASP A 550 55.55 -8.08 -4.36
C ASP A 550 54.70 -9.01 -3.49
N SER A 551 53.61 -8.45 -3.00
CA SER A 551 52.55 -9.03 -2.18
C SER A 551 52.61 -10.55 -1.94
N SER A 552 52.88 -10.92 -0.68
CA SER A 552 52.62 -12.23 -0.03
C SER A 552 53.55 -13.43 -0.27
N GLN A 553 54.78 -13.30 -0.79
CA GLN A 553 55.75 -14.42 -0.78
C GLN A 553 57.19 -14.00 -0.44
N LEU A 554 57.87 -14.80 0.40
CA LEU A 554 59.30 -14.74 0.69
C LEU A 554 59.97 -15.94 -0.01
N GLU A 555 60.83 -15.72 -1.00
CA GLU A 555 61.55 -16.78 -1.70
C GLU A 555 63.05 -16.71 -1.33
N LEU A 556 63.57 -17.75 -0.67
CA LEU A 556 65.00 -17.92 -0.37
C LEU A 556 65.56 -19.03 -1.27
N GLN A 557 66.42 -18.68 -2.24
CA GLN A 557 67.13 -19.67 -3.05
C GLN A 557 68.48 -20.02 -2.40
N ASP A 558 68.58 -21.21 -1.82
CA ASP A 558 69.87 -21.81 -1.45
C ASP A 558 70.46 -22.57 -2.65
N THR A 559 71.71 -22.25 -2.99
CA THR A 559 72.47 -22.94 -4.05
C THR A 559 73.35 -24.07 -3.50
N THR A 560 73.26 -24.35 -2.20
CA THR A 560 73.96 -25.44 -1.53
C THR A 560 72.98 -26.46 -0.95
N ALA A 561 73.32 -27.74 -1.05
CA ALA A 561 72.43 -28.86 -0.78
C ALA A 561 72.25 -29.14 0.73
N VAL A 562 71.69 -28.17 1.48
CA VAL A 562 71.26 -28.34 2.87
C VAL A 562 69.76 -28.06 2.94
N ALA A 563 68.97 -28.98 3.50
CA ALA A 563 67.53 -28.80 3.61
C ALA A 563 67.22 -27.85 4.79
N LEU A 564 66.65 -26.68 4.49
CA LEU A 564 66.14 -25.73 5.48
C LEU A 564 64.93 -26.32 6.23
N GLN A 565 64.93 -26.28 7.55
CA GLN A 565 63.79 -26.65 8.40
C GLN A 565 62.99 -25.40 8.80
N LEU A 566 61.70 -25.53 9.12
CA LEU A 566 60.85 -24.40 9.53
C LEU A 566 61.42 -23.66 10.75
N GLU A 567 62.00 -24.40 11.68
CA GLU A 567 62.66 -23.88 12.89
C GLU A 567 63.84 -22.94 12.60
N ASP A 568 64.43 -23.01 11.41
CA ASP A 568 65.58 -22.17 11.02
C ASP A 568 65.18 -20.75 10.60
N ILE A 569 63.89 -20.51 10.32
CA ILE A 569 63.38 -19.23 9.75
C ILE A 569 62.34 -18.53 10.63
N LEU A 570 61.97 -19.13 11.76
CA LEU A 570 61.01 -18.56 12.71
C LEU A 570 61.65 -17.50 13.64
N PRO A 571 60.94 -16.41 13.99
CA PRO A 571 61.43 -15.43 14.96
C PRO A 571 61.73 -16.06 16.33
N GLN A 572 62.78 -15.57 17.00
CA GLN A 572 63.18 -16.10 18.31
C GLN A 572 62.04 -15.96 19.34
N GLY A 573 61.62 -17.09 19.93
CA GLY A 573 60.49 -17.15 20.88
C GLY A 573 59.18 -17.68 20.29
N THR A 574 59.15 -18.04 19.00
CA THR A 574 58.03 -18.78 18.38
C THR A 574 58.38 -20.27 18.29
N GLU A 575 57.45 -21.14 18.71
CA GLU A 575 57.65 -22.58 18.62
C GLU A 575 57.12 -23.11 17.27
N ALA A 576 57.93 -23.93 16.58
CA ALA A 576 57.53 -24.53 15.31
C ALA A 576 56.26 -25.41 15.42
N SER A 577 55.91 -25.85 16.64
CA SER A 577 54.68 -26.61 16.92
C SER A 577 53.39 -25.80 16.77
N ASP A 578 53.47 -24.47 16.80
CA ASP A 578 52.29 -23.60 16.72
C ASP A 578 51.84 -23.37 15.27
N TRP A 579 52.67 -23.75 14.29
CA TRP A 579 52.39 -23.67 12.86
C TRP A 579 51.87 -25.02 12.32
N MET A 580 50.70 -25.01 11.70
CA MET A 580 50.14 -26.23 11.10
C MET A 580 50.63 -26.42 9.66
N GLN A 581 51.18 -27.59 9.38
CA GLN A 581 51.56 -27.97 8.01
C GLN A 581 50.32 -28.41 7.22
N GLU A 582 50.01 -27.70 6.14
CA GLU A 582 48.91 -28.03 5.25
C GLU A 582 49.39 -28.83 4.03
N THR A 583 48.66 -29.87 3.66
CA THR A 583 49.02 -30.73 2.52
C THR A 583 48.43 -30.16 1.24
N ALA A 584 49.21 -29.36 0.50
CA ALA A 584 48.84 -28.90 -0.84
C ALA A 584 49.56 -29.75 -1.91
N THR A 585 48.81 -30.27 -2.89
CA THR A 585 49.39 -30.95 -4.06
C THR A 585 49.54 -29.96 -5.20
N ALA A 586 50.74 -29.45 -5.44
CA ALA A 586 51.02 -28.55 -6.56
C ALA A 586 51.33 -29.35 -7.85
N ASN A 587 50.78 -28.89 -8.97
CA ASN A 587 50.74 -29.61 -10.25
C ASN A 587 51.87 -29.16 -11.21
N THR A 588 53.10 -29.01 -10.71
CA THR A 588 54.32 -28.74 -11.48
C THR A 588 55.57 -29.10 -10.66
N ALA A 589 56.71 -29.29 -11.32
CA ALA A 589 57.92 -30.01 -10.87
C ALA A 589 58.71 -29.48 -9.63
N ALA A 590 58.08 -28.72 -8.73
CA ALA A 590 58.64 -28.30 -7.45
C ALA A 590 57.71 -28.69 -6.29
N GLN A 591 58.26 -29.31 -5.24
CA GLN A 591 57.52 -29.61 -4.01
C GLN A 591 57.54 -28.39 -3.09
N TYR A 592 56.39 -28.06 -2.51
CA TYR A 592 56.21 -26.96 -1.57
C TYR A 592 55.59 -27.49 -0.27
N HIS A 593 56.02 -26.94 0.85
CA HIS A 593 55.45 -27.11 2.17
C HIS A 593 54.76 -25.81 2.59
N VAL A 594 53.46 -25.87 2.88
CA VAL A 594 52.67 -24.72 3.34
C VAL A 594 52.49 -24.83 4.85
N TYR A 595 52.77 -23.76 5.58
CA TYR A 595 52.57 -23.66 7.03
C TYR A 595 51.67 -22.47 7.34
N SER A 596 50.67 -22.66 8.20
CA SER A 596 49.73 -21.61 8.63
C SER A 596 49.74 -21.40 10.14
N HIS A 597 49.66 -20.14 10.57
CA HIS A 597 49.47 -19.73 11.97
C HIS A 597 48.69 -18.42 12.02
N ASP A 598 47.53 -18.43 12.70
CA ASP A 598 46.54 -17.35 12.70
C ASP A 598 46.19 -16.84 11.29
N ASN A 599 46.48 -15.58 10.97
CA ASN A 599 46.23 -14.95 9.66
C ASN A 599 47.48 -14.95 8.76
N SER A 600 48.53 -15.69 9.13
CA SER A 600 49.79 -15.73 8.40
C SER A 600 50.00 -17.08 7.70
N GLU A 601 50.46 -17.04 6.45
CA GLU A 601 50.85 -18.21 5.68
C GLU A 601 52.32 -18.12 5.28
N LEU A 602 53.01 -19.26 5.32
CA LEU A 602 54.41 -19.39 4.94
C LEU A 602 54.56 -20.56 3.95
N LEU A 603 55.25 -20.31 2.84
CA LEU A 603 55.54 -21.32 1.83
C LEU A 603 57.04 -21.61 1.79
N LEU A 604 57.40 -22.88 1.90
CA LEU A 604 58.77 -23.38 1.79
C LEU A 604 58.89 -24.25 0.53
N GLN A 605 59.82 -23.94 -0.36
CA GLN A 605 60.06 -24.74 -1.57
C GLN A 605 61.30 -25.62 -1.41
N ASP A 606 61.21 -26.90 -1.78
CA ASP A 606 62.39 -27.77 -1.86
C ASP A 606 63.29 -27.33 -3.04
N GLY A 607 64.58 -27.10 -2.77
CA GLY A 607 65.55 -26.66 -3.76
C GLY A 607 65.65 -27.61 -4.96
N ALA A 608 65.47 -27.08 -6.17
CA ALA A 608 65.61 -27.84 -7.41
C ALA A 608 67.10 -28.14 -7.67
N GLY A 609 67.50 -29.40 -7.44
CA GLY A 609 68.83 -29.90 -7.78
C GLY A 609 69.16 -29.71 -9.27
N SER A 610 70.32 -29.13 -9.53
CA SER A 610 70.88 -28.90 -10.87
C SER A 610 70.98 -30.19 -11.70
N TYR A 611 70.49 -30.14 -12.95
CA TYR A 611 70.88 -31.10 -13.99
C TYR A 611 71.80 -30.39 -14.99
N ALA A 612 73.06 -30.82 -15.01
CA ALA A 612 74.04 -30.45 -16.01
C ALA A 612 73.67 -30.98 -17.41
N ALA A 613 73.82 -30.12 -18.42
CA ALA A 613 74.33 -30.45 -19.76
C ALA A 613 74.91 -29.18 -20.40
#